data_AF-S4PZU3-F1
#
_entry.id   AF-S4PZU3-F1
#
_cell.length_a   1.000
_cell.length_b   1.000
_cell.length_c   1.000
_cell.angle_alpha   90.00
_cell.angle_beta   90.00
_cell.angle_gamma   90.00
#
_symmetry.space_group_name_H-M   'P 1'
#
loop_
_entity.id
_entity.type
_entity.pdbx_description
1 polymer ?
#
loop_
_entity_poly.entity_id
_entity_poly.type
_entity_poly.pdbx_seq_one_letter_code
_entity_poly.pdbx_strand_id
1 'polypeptide(L)' 'MAASVDYSKVPFNEKPLYTPPLEEIVDVLSRRLPATFEHVEVSAEDCPDLTQQPFNLSAPGLAGDAKLG' A
#
# COMPACT_ATOMS: atom_id res chain seq x y z
N MET A 1 34.25 19.12 -0.94
CA MET A 1 34.05 18.18 0.18
C MET A 1 32.60 18.37 0.63
N ALA A 2 31.68 17.49 0.23
CA ALA A 2 30.26 17.63 0.58
C ALA A 2 30.07 17.20 2.03
N ALA A 3 29.50 18.06 2.86
CA ALA A 3 29.14 17.72 4.23
C ALA A 3 28.02 16.68 4.21
N SER A 4 28.17 15.57 4.93
CA SER A 4 27.14 14.55 5.09
C SER A 4 26.03 15.06 6.00
N VAL A 5 24.78 14.89 5.58
CA VAL A 5 23.60 15.20 6.42
C VAL A 5 23.49 14.14 7.51
N ASP A 6 23.35 14.60 8.75
CA ASP A 6 23.05 13.76 9.91
C ASP A 6 21.53 13.56 10.01
N TYR A 7 21.03 12.46 9.44
CA TYR A 7 19.60 12.14 9.41
C TYR A 7 18.98 11.89 10.79
N SER A 8 19.78 11.70 11.85
CA SER A 8 19.28 11.60 13.22
C SER A 8 18.76 12.93 13.78
N LYS A 9 19.11 14.05 13.14
CA LYS A 9 18.75 15.41 13.56
C LYS A 9 17.71 16.06 12.65
N VAL A 10 17.22 15.34 11.64
CA VAL A 10 16.17 15.84 10.75
C VAL A 10 14.82 15.68 11.48
N PRO A 11 14.03 16.76 11.61
CA PRO A 11 12.73 16.67 12.27
C PRO A 11 11.78 15.80 11.43
N PHE A 12 11.23 14.75 12.04
CA PHE A 12 10.18 13.92 11.47
C PHE A 12 8.83 14.31 12.06
N ASN A 13 7.81 14.39 11.21
CA ASN A 13 6.43 14.69 11.64
C ASN A 13 5.50 13.61 11.10
N GLU A 14 4.88 12.87 12.01
CA GLU A 14 3.83 11.91 11.66
C GLU A 14 2.52 12.64 11.38
N LYS A 15 1.79 12.16 10.37
CA LYS A 15 0.44 12.64 10.05
C LYS A 15 -0.50 11.44 9.88
N PRO A 16 -1.66 11.45 10.54
CA PRO A 16 -2.64 10.40 10.33
C PRO A 16 -3.18 10.48 8.89
N LEU A 17 -3.31 9.32 8.26
CA LEU A 17 -3.99 9.17 6.98
C LEU A 17 -5.45 8.78 7.23
N TYR A 18 -6.34 9.16 6.30
CA TYR A 18 -7.69 8.63 6.29
C TYR A 18 -7.65 7.16 5.90
N THR A 19 -8.29 6.30 6.69
CA THR A 19 -8.40 4.85 6.44
C THR A 19 -9.86 4.50 6.17
N PRO A 20 -10.31 4.54 4.90
CA PRO A 20 -11.65 4.11 4.55
C PRO A 20 -11.84 2.60 4.80
N PRO A 21 -13.07 2.13 4.99
CA PRO A 21 -13.40 0.70 4.95
C PRO A 21 -12.97 0.07 3.62
N LEU A 22 -12.59 -1.21 3.63
CA LEU A 22 -12.15 -1.91 2.42
C LEU A 22 -13.24 -1.94 1.35
N GLU A 23 -14.49 -2.05 1.76
CA GLU A 23 -15.66 -2.07 0.88
C GLU A 23 -15.81 -0.76 0.10
N GLU A 24 -15.49 0.38 0.73
CA GLU A 24 -15.49 1.68 0.08
C GLU A 24 -14.39 1.75 -0.99
N ILE A 25 -13.20 1.22 -0.69
CA ILE A 25 -12.08 1.18 -1.64
C ILE A 25 -12.46 0.32 -2.86
N VAL A 26 -13.02 -0.87 -2.63
CA VAL A 26 -13.48 -1.78 -3.69
C VAL A 26 -14.53 -1.10 -4.56
N ASP A 27 -15.53 -0.45 -3.96
CA ASP A 27 -16.61 0.23 -4.68
C ASP A 27 -16.07 1.38 -5.56
N VAL A 28 -15.22 2.25 -5.00
CA VAL A 28 -14.65 3.39 -5.73
C VAL A 28 -13.78 2.92 -6.90
N LEU A 29 -12.90 1.94 -6.68
CA LEU A 29 -12.02 1.43 -7.73
C LEU A 29 -12.81 0.73 -8.85
N SER A 30 -13.79 -0.11 -8.48
CA SER A 30 -14.66 -0.81 -9.44
C SER A 30 -15.41 0.14 -10.36
N ARG A 31 -15.82 1.32 -9.84
CA ARG A 31 -16.57 2.31 -10.62
C ARG A 31 -15.69 3.18 -11.51
N ARG A 32 -14.43 3.43 -11.12
CA ARG A 32 -13.59 4.46 -11.76
C ARG A 32 -12.58 3.88 -12.75
N LEU A 33 -12.03 2.72 -12.47
CA LEU A 33 -11.05 2.07 -13.36
C LEU A 33 -11.62 1.70 -14.75
N PRO A 34 -12.90 1.34 -14.95
CA PRO A 34 -13.46 1.06 -16.28
C PRO A 34 -13.42 2.24 -17.25
N ALA A 35 -13.14 3.46 -16.78
CA ALA A 35 -12.93 4.61 -17.65
C ALA A 35 -11.58 4.55 -18.41
N THR A 36 -10.64 3.71 -17.95
CA THR A 36 -9.27 3.63 -18.47
C THR A 36 -8.92 2.24 -18.99
N PHE A 37 -9.54 1.19 -18.45
CA PHE A 37 -9.25 -0.21 -18.78
C PHE A 37 -10.49 -0.89 -19.37
N GLU A 38 -10.29 -1.76 -20.36
CA GLU A 38 -11.36 -2.49 -21.03
C GLU A 38 -12.02 -3.53 -20.11
N HIS A 39 -11.23 -4.22 -19.28
CA HIS A 39 -11.70 -5.22 -18.33
C HIS A 39 -11.16 -4.90 -16.93
N VAL A 40 -12.07 -4.88 -15.95
CA VAL A 40 -11.77 -4.56 -14.55
C VAL A 40 -12.57 -5.49 -13.65
N GLU A 41 -11.89 -6.08 -12.66
CA GLU A 41 -12.48 -6.79 -11.54
C GLU A 41 -11.74 -6.34 -10.27
N VAL A 42 -12.48 -6.00 -9.22
CA VAL A 42 -11.92 -5.56 -7.93
C VAL A 42 -12.67 -6.27 -6.82
N SER A 43 -11.94 -6.90 -5.91
CA SER A 43 -12.48 -7.55 -4.72
C SER A 43 -11.53 -7.37 -3.54
N ALA A 44 -12.08 -7.49 -2.33
CA ALA A 44 -11.30 -7.61 -1.10
C ALA A 44 -11.23 -9.10 -0.75
N GLU A 45 -10.04 -9.68 -0.82
CA GLU A 45 -9.77 -11.10 -0.60
C GLU A 45 -8.70 -11.27 0.47
N ASP A 46 -8.59 -12.48 1.00
CA ASP A 46 -7.49 -12.84 1.89
C ASP A 46 -6.15 -12.76 1.15
N CYS A 47 -5.13 -12.23 1.84
CA CYS A 47 -3.80 -12.09 1.26
C CYS A 47 -3.19 -13.48 1.02
N PRO A 48 -2.80 -13.83 -0.23
CA PRO A 48 -2.10 -15.08 -0.50
C PRO A 48 -0.72 -15.06 0.14
N ASP A 49 -0.11 -16.22 0.35
CA ASP A 49 1.26 -16.30 0.86
C ASP A 49 2.26 -15.70 -0.14
N LEU A 50 2.70 -14.48 0.15
CA LEU A 50 3.62 -13.73 -0.71
C LEU A 50 5.07 -14.22 -0.63
N THR A 51 5.40 -15.19 0.25
CA THR A 51 6.72 -15.84 0.24
C THR A 51 6.89 -16.78 -0.95
N GLN A 52 5.80 -17.19 -1.59
CA GLN A 52 5.81 -18.09 -2.73
C GLN A 52 5.98 -17.33 -4.06
N GLN A 53 6.27 -18.07 -5.14
CA GLN A 53 6.17 -17.54 -6.49
C GLN A 53 4.75 -17.03 -6.75
N PRO A 54 4.57 -15.91 -7.47
CA PRO A 54 5.58 -15.13 -8.19
C PRO A 54 6.28 -14.03 -7.37
N PHE A 55 5.90 -13.84 -6.10
CA PHE A 55 6.30 -12.65 -5.33
C PHE A 55 7.62 -12.84 -4.58
N ASN A 56 7.85 -14.02 -3.98
CA ASN A 56 9.08 -14.38 -3.25
C ASN A 56 9.50 -13.33 -2.21
N LEU A 57 8.54 -12.73 -1.50
CA LEU A 57 8.80 -11.76 -0.44
C LEU A 57 9.36 -12.43 0.81
N SER A 58 9.99 -11.64 1.68
CA SER A 58 10.54 -12.13 2.96
C SER A 58 9.48 -12.47 4.01
N ALA A 59 8.23 -12.06 3.79
CA ALA A 59 7.11 -12.23 4.71
C ALA A 59 5.85 -12.67 3.94
N PRO A 60 4.92 -13.40 4.58
CA PRO A 60 3.76 -13.98 3.91
C PRO A 60 2.69 -12.98 3.49
N GLY A 61 2.71 -11.75 4.01
CA GLY A 61 1.70 -10.75 3.68
C GLY A 61 2.17 -9.32 3.93
N LEU A 62 1.33 -8.37 3.51
CA LEU A 62 1.56 -6.92 3.65
C LEU A 62 0.67 -6.25 4.70
N ALA A 63 -0.23 -7.01 5.32
CA ALA A 63 -1.12 -6.51 6.36
C ALA A 63 -0.37 -6.20 7.67
N GLY A 64 -0.92 -5.31 8.49
CA GLY A 64 -0.34 -4.87 9.76
C GLY A 64 -0.48 -3.38 9.98
N ASP A 65 0.55 -2.76 10.54
CA ASP A 65 0.63 -1.31 10.80
C ASP A 65 1.19 -0.58 9.56
N ALA A 66 0.39 -0.55 8.48
CA ALA A 66 0.78 0.02 7.20
C ALA A 66 1.01 1.54 7.33
N LYS A 67 2.20 2.01 6.93
CA LYS A 67 2.60 3.44 6.98
C LYS A 67 3.29 3.85 5.69
N LEU A 68 3.21 5.14 5.39
CA LEU A 68 4.01 5.79 4.36
C LEU A 68 5.16 6.52 5.07
N GLY A 69 6.40 6.17 4.71
CA GLY A 69 7.63 6.76 5.26
C GLY A 69 8.14 7.94 4.45
#